data_AF-A0A6G3WVF5-F1
#
_entry.id   AF-A0A6G3WVF5-F1
#
_cell.length_a   1.000
_cell.length_b   1.000
_cell.length_c   1.000
_cell.angle_alpha   90.00
_cell.angle_beta   90.00
_cell.angle_gamma   90.00
#
_symmetry.space_group_name_H-M   'P 1'
#
loop_
_entity.id
_entity.type
_entity.pdbx_description
1 polymer ?
#
loop_
_entity_poly.entity_id
_entity_poly.type
_entity_poly.pdbx_seq_one_letter_code
_entity_poly.pdbx_strand_id
1 'polypeptide(L)' 'MFLTRLGFDSKIVITGDITQVDLPSGTKSGLRQVQEILEGLDDVHFSRLTSQDVVRHKLVGRIVDAYEK' A
#
# COMPACT_ATOMS: atom_id res chain seq x y z
N MET A 1 0.42 5.62 16.35
CA MET A 1 0.46 4.31 17.06
C MET A 1 -0.81 3.50 16.76
N PHE A 2 -0.95 3.01 15.52
CA PHE A 2 -2.10 2.18 15.11
C PHE A 2 -1.82 0.69 15.34
N LEU A 3 -0.63 0.22 14.94
CA LEU A 3 -0.20 -1.17 15.11
C LEU A 3 -0.22 -1.64 16.58
N THR A 4 0.01 -0.72 17.51
CA THR A 4 0.01 -1.00 18.96
C THR A 4 -1.41 -1.13 19.55
N ARG A 5 -2.45 -1.07 18.72
CA ARG A 5 -3.86 -1.25 19.14
C ARG A 5 -4.40 -2.65 18.82
N LEU A 6 -3.57 -3.55 18.30
CA LEU A 6 -3.95 -4.94 18.03
C LEU A 6 -4.32 -5.65 19.35
N GLY A 7 -5.56 -6.13 19.44
CA GLY A 7 -6.05 -6.94 20.56
C GLY A 7 -5.88 -8.44 20.31
N PHE A 8 -6.25 -9.24 21.31
CA PHE A 8 -6.29 -10.70 21.18
C PHE A 8 -7.28 -11.14 20.09
N ASP A 9 -7.00 -12.28 19.46
CA ASP A 9 -7.80 -12.91 18.40
C ASP A 9 -8.24 -11.96 17.26
N SER A 10 -7.42 -10.95 17.00
CA SER A 10 -7.68 -9.92 15.99
C SER A 10 -6.70 -10.02 14.83
N LYS A 11 -7.11 -9.54 13.66
CA LYS A 11 -6.22 -9.33 12.50
C LYS A 11 -6.35 -7.91 12.01
N ILE A 12 -5.24 -7.33 11.58
CA ILE A 12 -5.20 -6.00 10.96
C ILE A 12 -4.76 -6.16 9.51
N VAL A 13 -5.43 -5.44 8.61
CA VAL A 13 -5.01 -5.28 7.22
C VAL A 13 -4.82 -3.80 6.96
N ILE A 14 -3.62 -3.42 6.55
CA ILE A 14 -3.30 -2.05 6.13
C ILE A 14 -3.10 -2.09 4.62
N THR A 15 -3.81 -1.22 3.90
CA THR A 15 -3.70 -1.08 2.45
C THR A 15 -3.28 0.34 2.10
N GLY A 16 -2.54 0.50 1.01
CA GLY A 16 -2.13 1.81 0.51
C GLY A 16 -1.27 1.68 -0.73
N ASP A 17 -1.21 2.75 -1.52
CA ASP A 17 -0.36 2.86 -2.70
C ASP A 17 0.93 3.61 -2.34
N ILE A 18 2.07 2.92 -2.40
CA ILE A 18 3.39 3.48 -2.06
C ILE A 18 3.86 4.57 -3.02
N THR A 19 3.21 4.71 -4.19
CA THR A 19 3.49 5.74 -5.19
C THR A 19 2.71 7.03 -4.94
N GLN A 20 1.62 6.96 -4.17
CA GLN A 20 0.78 8.11 -3.83
C GLN A 20 1.21 8.68 -2.49
N VAL A 21 2.14 9.64 -2.53
CA VAL A 21 2.61 10.37 -1.35
C VAL A 21 2.24 11.83 -1.51
N ASP A 22 1.28 12.29 -0.72
CA ASP A 22 0.74 13.65 -0.69
C ASP A 22 1.29 14.49 0.48
N LEU A 23 2.43 14.08 1.04
CA LEU A 23 3.05 14.71 2.20
C LEU A 23 3.90 15.94 1.80
N PRO A 24 4.11 16.90 2.73
CA PRO A 24 5.00 18.03 2.49
C PRO A 24 6.40 17.59 2.06
N SER A 25 7.06 18.39 1.22
CA SER A 25 8.39 18.09 0.71
C SER A 25 9.38 17.74 1.82
N GLY A 26 10.18 16.68 1.60
CA GLY A 26 11.12 16.15 2.59
C GLY A 26 10.52 15.20 3.63
N THR A 27 9.20 15.05 3.68
CA THR A 27 8.55 14.08 4.58
C THR A 27 8.66 12.68 4.00
N LYS A 28 9.19 11.73 4.79
CA LYS A 28 9.21 10.31 4.41
C LYS A 28 7.81 9.71 4.51
N SER A 29 7.44 8.87 3.55
CA SER A 29 6.18 8.11 3.61
C SER A 29 6.21 7.10 4.77
N GLY A 30 5.18 7.13 5.62
CA GLY A 30 5.01 6.17 6.71
C GLY A 30 4.85 4.73 6.20
N LEU A 31 4.21 4.53 5.03
CA LEU A 31 4.07 3.21 4.42
C LEU A 31 5.40 2.64 3.93
N ARG A 32 6.30 3.49 3.44
CA ARG A 32 7.66 3.06 3.06
C ARG A 32 8.48 2.75 4.30
N GLN A 33 8.42 3.62 5.30
CA GLN A 33 9.17 3.46 6.54
C GLN A 33 8.75 2.19 7.31
N VAL A 34 7.46 1.88 7.39
CA VAL A 34 6.99 0.69 8.12
C VAL A 34 7.39 -0.62 7.43
N GLN A 35 7.52 -0.62 6.10
CA GLN A 35 8.03 -1.79 5.37
C GLN A 35 9.47 -2.11 5.77
N GLU A 36 10.32 -1.09 5.88
CA GLU A 36 11.72 -1.25 6.31
C GLU A 36 11.81 -1.65 7.79
N ILE A 37 11.00 -1.03 8.66
CA ILE A 37 11.05 -1.27 10.11
C ILE A 37 10.55 -2.66 10.51
N LEU A 38 9.51 -3.18 9.82
CA LEU A 38 8.90 -4.47 10.16
C LEU A 38 9.38 -5.60 9.25
N GLU A 39 10.41 -5.37 8.43
CA GLU A 39 10.99 -6.40 7.58
C GLU A 39 11.54 -7.55 8.42
N GLY A 40 11.13 -8.78 8.10
CA GLY A 40 11.55 -9.99 8.81
C GLY A 40 10.88 -10.22 10.17
N LEU A 41 9.88 -9.41 10.55
CA LEU A 41 9.10 -9.66 11.76
C LEU A 41 8.14 -10.84 11.53
N ASP A 42 8.21 -11.84 12.40
CA ASP A 42 7.26 -12.96 12.41
C ASP A 42 5.81 -12.46 12.58
N ASP A 43 4.86 -13.17 11.99
CA ASP A 43 3.42 -12.83 11.95
C ASP A 43 3.03 -11.52 11.23
N VAL A 44 3.98 -10.86 10.54
CA VAL A 44 3.70 -9.75 9.62
C VAL A 44 4.00 -10.17 8.19
N HIS A 45 3.05 -9.93 7.28
CA HIS A 45 3.20 -10.22 5.86
C HIS A 45 2.98 -8.98 5.01
N PHE A 46 3.86 -8.77 4.02
CA PHE A 46 3.74 -7.69 3.03
C PHE A 46 3.30 -8.26 1.68
N SER A 47 2.02 -8.10 1.36
CA SER A 47 1.49 -8.40 0.02
C SER A 47 1.66 -7.19 -0.89
N ARG A 48 2.54 -7.30 -1.90
CA ARG A 48 2.75 -6.26 -2.92
C ARG A 48 1.98 -6.63 -4.18
N LEU A 49 0.96 -5.83 -4.48
CA LEU A 49 0.21 -5.95 -5.73
C LEU A 49 0.82 -5.03 -6.78
N THR A 50 0.77 -5.47 -8.02
CA THR A 50 1.27 -4.76 -9.19
C THR A 50 0.11 -4.46 -10.14
N SER A 51 0.39 -3.73 -11.24
CA SER A 51 -0.60 -3.50 -12.29
C SER A 51 -1.15 -4.80 -12.90
N GLN A 52 -0.43 -5.94 -12.80
CA GLN A 52 -0.91 -7.23 -13.27
C GLN A 52 -2.05 -7.80 -12.41
N ASP A 53 -2.13 -7.41 -11.15
CA ASP A 53 -3.15 -7.86 -10.20
C ASP A 53 -4.43 -7.01 -10.27
N VAL A 54 -4.41 -5.96 -11.09
CA VAL A 54 -5.48 -4.96 -11.16
C VAL A 54 -6.51 -5.37 -12.21
N VAL A 55 -7.59 -6.00 -11.76
CA VAL A 55 -8.73 -6.34 -12.62
C VAL A 55 -9.64 -5.13 -12.77
N ARG A 56 -9.62 -4.51 -13.96
CA ARG A 56 -10.50 -3.39 -14.30
C ARG A 56 -11.44 -3.76 -15.44
N HIS A 57 -12.59 -3.09 -15.48
CA HIS A 57 -13.45 -3.14 -16.64
C HIS A 57 -12.71 -2.61 -17.88
N LYS A 58 -12.88 -3.27 -19.05
CA LYS A 58 -12.17 -2.92 -20.30
C LYS A 58 -12.26 -1.43 -20.67
N LEU A 59 -13.43 -0.82 -20.41
CA LEU A 59 -13.63 0.61 -20.65
C LEU A 59 -12.71 1.49 -19.79
N VAL A 60 -12.52 1.15 -18.51
CA VAL A 60 -11.69 1.92 -17.59
C VAL A 60 -10.22 1.87 -18.02
N GLY A 61 -9.72 0.70 -18.44
CA GLY A 61 -8.37 0.57 -19.00
C GLY A 61 -8.15 1.50 -20.19
N ARG A 62 -9.09 1.47 -21.16
CA ARG A 62 -9.06 2.37 -22.33
C ARG A 62 -9.09 3.86 -21.97
N ILE A 63 -9.76 4.24 -20.87
CA ILE A 63 -9.77 5.62 -20.38
C ILE A 63 -8.39 5.98 -19.84
N VAL A 64 -7.80 5.15 -18.97
CA VAL A 64 -6.48 5.41 -18.39
C VAL A 64 -5.40 5.51 -19.47
N ASP A 65 -5.37 4.57 -20.43
CA ASP A 65 -4.42 4.58 -21.56
C ASP A 65 -4.50 5.86 -22.41
N ALA A 66 -5.67 6.51 -22.45
CA ALA A 66 -5.88 7.76 -23.17
C ALA A 66 -5.33 8.98 -22.41
N TYR A 67 -5.22 8.92 -21.08
CA TYR A 67 -4.62 9.97 -20.23
C TYR A 67 -3.10 9.83 -20.08
N GLU A 68 -2.54 8.64 -20.30
CA GLU A 68 -1.09 8.39 -20.22
C GLU A 68 -0.32 8.71 -21.52
N LYS A 69 -1.02 9.20 -22.56
CA LYS A 69 -0.43 9.78 -23.79
C LYS A 69 -0.25 11.28 -23.69
#